data_AF-A0A177EDV7-F1
#
_entry.id   AF-A0A177EDV7-F1
#
_cell.length_a   1.000
_cell.length_b   1.000
_cell.length_c   1.000
_cell.angle_alpha   90.00
_cell.angle_beta   90.00
_cell.angle_gamma   90.00
#
_symmetry.space_group_name_H-M   'P 1'
#
loop_
_entity.id
_entity.type
_entity.pdbx_description
1 polymer ?
#
loop_
_entity_poly.entity_id
_entity_poly.type
_entity_poly.pdbx_seq_one_letter_code
_entity_poly.pdbx_strand_id
1 'polypeptide(L)'
;MEAREAYRVFTKEHGVSLSPEAMAYICKGVSEEAAGRAALLLSQELFGGVASVSDLQRVLGARVVARGKVHVESVSFQGGCLRYRALKERASPGSVSIAALKEGRGCTIFGMVRARVLGGMSIEDEDGAIDVGAIDCECFLAPGVCASFEGRKERGVFNITKILLPEAPQRAWVADNLSVLFFSGFLYTTEKLNRLKGAIATYNGLGVGIDAVVIMVKGKESLENAVARIKTVLGEAFLETEFVVLPGVDLERKGFYPEGYYQSQGNVTVSTNPSSIEIGSRRFLVGAFSISAGVKKESVVQGDYRDNIGRVLLSQASYNPFITYTDLSETREYSGMVIGEEYDSFVQVEGSRTLAVCGDFDKSEGQFLFYGGSEGVFEISTLADA
;
A
#
# COMPACT_ATOMS: atom_id res chain seq x y z
N MET A 1 19.10 38.19 8.41
CA MET A 1 19.60 37.35 9.50
C MET A 1 20.95 37.88 9.94
N GLU A 2 21.26 37.88 11.24
CA GLU A 2 22.55 38.33 11.73
C GLU A 2 23.64 37.25 11.54
N ALA A 3 24.91 37.66 11.39
CA ALA A 3 26.02 36.74 11.16
C ALA A 3 26.22 35.73 12.31
N ARG A 4 25.94 36.16 13.55
CA ARG A 4 26.00 35.28 14.73
C ARG A 4 24.96 34.17 14.67
N GLU A 5 23.80 34.47 14.10
CA GLU A 5 22.68 33.55 13.96
C GLU A 5 22.95 32.53 12.84
N ALA A 6 23.42 33.00 11.69
CA ALA A 6 23.87 32.13 10.60
C ALA A 6 25.00 31.18 11.05
N TYR A 7 25.94 31.66 11.86
CA TYR A 7 27.00 30.82 12.43
C TYR A 7 26.46 29.76 13.40
N ARG A 8 25.48 30.11 14.25
CA ARG A 8 24.83 29.14 15.15
C ARG A 8 24.19 28.01 14.34
N VAL A 9 23.32 28.36 13.40
CA VAL A 9 22.56 27.40 12.60
C VAL A 9 23.48 26.51 11.76
N PHE A 10 24.34 27.09 10.92
CA PHE A 10 25.15 26.28 10.01
C PHE A 10 26.26 25.52 10.74
N THR A 11 27.04 26.22 11.57
CA THR A 11 28.29 25.66 12.08
C THR A 11 28.11 24.96 13.42
N LYS A 12 27.36 25.54 14.38
CA LYS A 12 27.18 24.91 15.69
C LYS A 12 26.14 23.78 15.69
N GLU A 13 25.03 23.96 15.00
CA GLU A 13 23.93 22.99 15.02
C GLU A 13 24.08 21.91 13.95
N HIS A 14 24.53 22.30 12.76
CA HIS A 14 24.59 21.40 11.60
C HIS A 14 26.01 21.05 11.13
N GLY A 15 27.06 21.55 11.79
CA GLY A 15 28.46 21.18 11.47
C GLY A 15 28.95 21.63 10.09
N VAL A 16 28.26 22.55 9.44
CA VAL A 16 28.62 23.11 8.12
C VAL A 16 29.43 24.39 8.32
N SER A 17 30.65 24.40 7.79
CA SER A 17 31.45 25.62 7.72
C SER A 17 31.01 26.46 6.52
N LEU A 18 30.87 27.77 6.70
CA LEU A 18 30.52 28.69 5.62
C LEU A 18 31.76 29.45 5.15
N SER A 19 31.93 29.61 3.84
CA SER A 19 32.88 30.60 3.30
C SER A 19 32.45 32.03 3.70
N PRO A 20 33.39 32.99 3.78
CA PRO A 20 33.05 34.39 4.08
C PRO A 20 31.98 34.97 3.14
N GLU A 21 32.04 34.61 1.86
CA GLU A 21 31.09 35.03 0.83
C GLU A 21 29.71 34.38 1.03
N ALA A 22 29.67 33.10 1.41
CA ALA A 22 28.45 32.38 1.76
C ALA A 22 27.78 32.98 3.00
N MET A 23 28.56 33.33 4.02
CA MET A 23 28.08 34.04 5.21
C MET A 23 27.46 35.40 4.85
N ALA A 24 28.14 36.17 3.99
CA ALA A 24 27.62 37.45 3.51
C ALA A 24 26.33 37.28 2.69
N TYR A 25 26.22 36.21 1.89
CA TYR A 25 25.03 35.89 1.12
C TYR A 25 23.82 35.60 2.01
N ILE A 26 23.97 34.78 3.07
CA ILE A 26 22.89 34.48 4.03
C ILE A 26 22.43 35.75 4.75
N CYS A 27 23.38 36.59 5.19
CA CYS A 27 23.08 37.83 5.89
C CYS A 27 22.31 38.85 5.05
N LYS A 28 22.39 38.77 3.71
CA LYS A 28 21.76 39.71 2.76
C LYS A 28 20.24 39.55 2.59
N GLY A 29 19.61 38.50 3.13
CA GLY A 29 18.15 38.37 3.04
C GLY A 29 17.58 36.97 3.19
N VAL A 30 18.39 35.97 3.52
CA VAL A 30 17.87 34.62 3.80
C VAL A 30 17.19 34.60 5.17
N SER A 31 16.00 34.00 5.26
CA SER A 31 15.28 33.81 6.51
C SER A 31 15.93 32.71 7.35
N GLU A 32 15.79 32.78 8.68
CA GLU A 32 16.36 31.76 9.60
C GLU A 32 15.86 30.36 9.24
N GLU A 33 14.58 30.24 8.90
CA GLU A 33 13.95 28.99 8.48
C GLU A 33 14.56 28.42 7.19
N ALA A 34 14.81 29.27 6.18
CA ALA A 34 15.46 28.85 4.94
C ALA A 34 16.94 28.48 5.19
N ALA A 35 17.61 29.16 6.10
CA ALA A 35 18.96 28.81 6.54
C ALA A 35 19.03 27.47 7.24
N GLY A 36 18.13 27.18 8.18
CA GLY A 36 18.09 25.89 8.88
C GLY A 36 17.94 24.72 7.90
N ARG A 37 17.07 24.87 6.90
CA ARG A 37 16.92 23.88 5.83
C ARG A 37 18.18 23.72 4.97
N ALA A 38 18.76 24.82 4.52
CA ALA A 38 19.98 24.78 3.73
C ALA A 38 21.15 24.17 4.51
N ALA A 39 21.28 24.49 5.80
CA ALA A 39 22.29 23.93 6.69
C ALA A 39 22.14 22.41 6.85
N LEU A 40 20.92 21.93 7.06
CA LEU A 40 20.64 20.50 7.16
C LEU A 40 21.00 19.76 5.86
N LEU A 41 20.58 20.28 4.70
CA LEU A 41 20.88 19.67 3.40
C LEU A 41 22.38 19.63 3.13
N LEU A 42 23.08 20.75 3.35
CA LEU A 42 24.52 20.83 3.14
C LEU A 42 25.32 19.97 4.14
N SER A 43 24.82 19.78 5.36
CA SER A 43 25.47 18.89 6.35
C SER A 43 25.53 17.44 5.89
N GLN A 44 24.57 17.02 5.07
CA GLN A 44 24.49 15.66 4.54
C GLN A 44 25.37 15.47 3.30
N GLU A 45 25.66 16.56 2.57
CA GLU A 45 26.42 16.52 1.31
C GLU A 45 27.92 16.79 1.52
N LEU A 46 28.29 17.68 2.45
CA LEU A 46 29.65 18.24 2.52
C LEU A 46 30.59 17.56 3.52
N PHE A 47 30.12 16.66 4.40
CA PHE A 47 30.94 15.90 5.37
C PHE A 47 32.17 16.66 5.94
N GLY A 48 31.95 17.85 6.51
CA GLY A 48 33.01 18.69 7.09
C GLY A 48 33.69 19.69 6.13
N GLY A 49 33.18 19.83 4.91
CA GLY A 49 33.59 20.83 3.93
C GLY A 49 33.09 22.26 4.22
N VAL A 50 33.58 23.22 3.43
CA VAL A 50 33.19 24.63 3.48
C VAL A 50 32.19 24.93 2.37
N ALA A 51 30.97 25.34 2.73
CA ALA A 51 29.93 25.68 1.76
C ALA A 51 30.21 27.03 1.07
N SER A 52 30.05 27.04 -0.25
CA SER A 52 30.18 28.20 -1.11
C SER A 52 28.85 28.93 -1.35
N VAL A 53 28.91 30.12 -1.96
CA VAL A 53 27.71 30.84 -2.41
C VAL A 53 26.92 30.02 -3.43
N SER A 54 27.61 29.31 -4.34
CA SER A 54 26.96 28.43 -5.33
C SER A 54 26.22 27.26 -4.68
N ASP A 55 26.77 26.67 -3.61
CA ASP A 55 26.10 25.60 -2.88
C ASP A 55 24.80 26.12 -2.26
N LEU A 56 24.88 27.27 -1.57
CA LEU A 56 23.73 27.93 -0.98
C LEU A 56 22.68 28.32 -2.02
N GLN A 57 23.09 28.89 -3.16
CA GLN A 57 22.17 29.24 -4.24
C GLN A 57 21.50 28.00 -4.84
N ARG A 58 22.19 26.86 -4.91
CA ARG A 58 21.60 25.60 -5.34
C ARG A 58 20.55 25.10 -4.33
N VAL A 59 20.88 24.98 -3.04
CA VAL A 59 19.91 24.47 -2.04
C VAL A 59 18.79 25.45 -1.70
N LEU A 60 19.03 26.76 -1.78
CA LEU A 60 18.00 27.79 -1.55
C LEU A 60 17.18 28.11 -2.80
N GLY A 61 17.75 27.88 -3.99
CA GLY A 61 17.09 28.03 -5.29
C GLY A 61 16.32 26.78 -5.71
N ALA A 62 16.64 25.61 -5.16
CA ALA A 62 15.72 24.49 -5.14
C ALA A 62 14.45 24.95 -4.43
N ARG A 63 13.31 24.96 -5.14
CA ARG A 63 12.02 25.15 -4.49
C ARG A 63 11.95 24.08 -3.41
N VAL A 64 11.82 24.51 -2.16
CA VAL A 64 11.38 23.61 -1.09
C VAL A 64 9.96 23.23 -1.46
N VAL A 65 9.79 22.16 -2.24
CA VAL A 65 8.48 21.53 -2.38
C VAL A 65 8.21 20.91 -1.01
N ALA A 66 7.02 21.17 -0.48
CA ALA A 66 6.59 20.64 0.79
C ALA A 66 6.84 19.12 0.84
N ARG A 67 7.86 18.70 1.61
CA ARG A 67 8.04 17.30 2.00
C ARG A 67 6.90 16.93 2.96
N GLY A 68 6.35 15.73 2.81
CA GLY A 68 5.14 15.30 3.53
C GLY A 68 3.86 15.27 2.69
N LYS A 69 3.97 15.04 1.37
CA LYS A 69 2.80 14.71 0.52
C LYS A 69 2.33 13.28 0.74
N VAL A 70 3.26 12.40 1.13
CA VAL A 70 3.04 11.00 1.43
C VAL A 70 3.28 10.72 2.91
N HIS A 71 2.25 10.24 3.59
CA HIS A 71 2.36 9.70 4.93
C HIS A 71 2.28 8.18 4.89
N VAL A 72 3.29 7.50 5.46
CA VAL A 72 3.37 6.05 5.45
C VAL A 72 3.19 5.53 6.88
N GLU A 73 2.20 4.68 7.08
CA GLU A 73 1.96 4.02 8.35
C GLU A 73 2.21 2.52 8.21
N SER A 74 3.14 2.01 9.03
CA SER A 74 3.38 0.57 9.13
C SER A 74 2.24 -0.14 9.85
N VAL A 75 1.91 -1.33 9.37
CA VAL A 75 0.89 -2.17 10.00
C VAL A 75 1.51 -2.92 11.18
N SER A 76 0.83 -2.87 12.32
CA SER A 76 1.13 -3.70 13.48
C SER A 76 0.07 -4.78 13.64
N PHE A 77 0.46 -5.95 14.17
CA PHE A 77 -0.49 -6.99 14.55
C PHE A 77 -1.54 -6.43 15.52
N GLN A 78 -2.82 -6.60 15.18
CA GLN A 78 -3.91 -6.32 16.09
C GLN A 78 -4.40 -7.64 16.69
N GLY A 79 -4.55 -7.71 18.01
CA GLY A 79 -5.12 -8.91 18.65
C GLY A 79 -6.64 -8.95 18.51
N GLY A 80 -7.20 -10.11 18.17
CA GLY A 80 -8.61 -10.43 18.40
C GLY A 80 -9.54 -10.45 17.19
N CYS A 81 -10.85 -10.51 17.44
CA CYS A 81 -11.94 -10.63 16.46
C CYS A 81 -12.41 -9.27 15.91
N LEU A 82 -11.52 -8.27 15.82
CA LEU A 82 -11.89 -6.88 15.45
C LEU A 82 -12.52 -6.83 14.06
N ARG A 83 -11.91 -7.52 13.09
CA ARG A 83 -12.44 -7.68 11.73
C ARG A 83 -13.89 -8.14 11.74
N TYR A 84 -14.14 -9.23 12.46
CA TYR A 84 -15.43 -9.91 12.47
C TYR A 84 -16.51 -8.99 13.03
N ARG A 85 -16.25 -8.32 14.15
CA ARG A 85 -17.20 -7.37 14.75
C ARG A 85 -17.48 -6.19 13.83
N ALA A 86 -16.42 -5.56 13.29
CA ALA A 86 -16.57 -4.42 12.38
C ALA A 86 -17.29 -4.78 11.07
N LEU A 87 -17.15 -6.01 10.58
CA LEU A 87 -17.89 -6.50 9.41
C LEU A 87 -19.33 -6.87 9.76
N LYS A 88 -19.57 -7.47 10.93
CA LYS A 88 -20.91 -7.84 11.42
C LYS A 88 -21.81 -6.62 11.62
N GLU A 89 -21.25 -5.51 12.12
CA GLU A 89 -21.95 -4.23 12.26
C GLU A 89 -22.42 -3.66 10.92
N ARG A 90 -21.74 -4.01 9.82
CA ARG A 90 -22.06 -3.61 8.44
C ARG A 90 -22.82 -4.68 7.67
N ALA A 91 -23.10 -5.82 8.30
CA ALA A 91 -23.80 -6.93 7.68
C ALA A 91 -25.31 -6.66 7.60
N SER A 92 -26.00 -7.46 6.79
CA SER A 92 -27.45 -7.31 6.63
C SER A 92 -28.19 -7.52 7.96
N PRO A 93 -29.10 -6.60 8.35
CA PRO A 93 -29.88 -6.75 9.57
C PRO A 93 -30.75 -8.02 9.53
N GLY A 94 -30.93 -8.66 10.69
CA GLY A 94 -31.74 -9.88 10.81
C GLY A 94 -30.96 -11.21 10.70
N SER A 95 -29.63 -11.16 10.73
CA SER A 95 -28.78 -12.36 10.81
C SER A 95 -29.05 -13.16 12.09
N VAL A 96 -29.23 -14.47 11.95
CA VAL A 96 -29.47 -15.41 13.07
C VAL A 96 -28.15 -16.09 13.44
N SER A 97 -27.95 -16.34 14.73
CA SER A 97 -26.82 -17.15 15.25
C SER A 97 -26.89 -18.59 14.74
N ILE A 98 -25.73 -19.18 14.41
CA ILE A 98 -25.61 -20.57 13.95
C ILE A 98 -26.21 -21.54 14.98
N ALA A 99 -26.03 -21.27 16.28
CA ALA A 99 -26.60 -22.09 17.36
C ALA A 99 -28.14 -22.12 17.34
N ALA A 100 -28.78 -21.11 16.75
CA ALA A 100 -30.25 -20.98 16.68
C ALA A 100 -30.86 -21.49 15.35
N LEU A 101 -30.06 -22.09 14.46
CA LEU A 101 -30.52 -22.59 13.18
C LEU A 101 -31.51 -23.75 13.32
N LYS A 102 -32.66 -23.61 12.67
CA LYS A 102 -33.72 -24.64 12.62
C LYS A 102 -33.73 -25.34 11.26
N GLU A 103 -33.87 -26.66 11.31
CA GLU A 103 -33.99 -27.52 10.13
C GLU A 103 -35.14 -27.07 9.22
N GLY A 104 -34.91 -27.00 7.91
CA GLY A 104 -35.94 -26.72 6.90
C GLY A 104 -36.41 -25.25 6.83
N ARG A 105 -35.93 -24.36 7.71
CA ARG A 105 -36.32 -22.94 7.71
C ARG A 105 -35.29 -22.09 6.96
N GLY A 106 -35.77 -21.23 6.06
CA GLY A 106 -34.92 -20.22 5.41
C GLY A 106 -34.52 -19.11 6.39
N CYS A 107 -33.26 -18.70 6.35
CA CYS A 107 -32.70 -17.64 7.19
C CYS A 107 -31.41 -17.07 6.61
N THR A 108 -30.95 -15.97 7.20
CA THR A 108 -29.64 -15.39 6.92
C THR A 108 -28.74 -15.60 8.13
N ILE A 109 -27.50 -16.03 7.91
CA ILE A 109 -26.45 -16.06 8.94
C ILE A 109 -25.33 -15.11 8.55
N PHE A 110 -24.62 -14.55 9.51
CA PHE A 110 -23.36 -13.85 9.27
C PHE A 110 -22.24 -14.67 9.91
N GLY A 111 -21.18 -14.92 9.16
CA GLY A 111 -20.09 -15.77 9.64
C GLY A 111 -18.84 -15.65 8.79
N MET A 112 -17.77 -16.26 9.28
CA MET A 112 -16.48 -16.37 8.60
C MET A 112 -16.31 -17.77 8.00
N VAL A 113 -15.87 -17.83 6.75
CA VAL A 113 -15.57 -19.08 6.04
C VAL A 113 -14.30 -19.71 6.60
N ARG A 114 -14.32 -21.02 6.83
CA ARG A 114 -13.19 -21.84 7.25
C ARG A 114 -13.00 -23.02 6.29
N ALA A 115 -11.76 -23.32 5.96
CA ALA A 115 -11.41 -24.59 5.32
C ALA A 115 -11.42 -25.72 6.37
N ARG A 116 -11.92 -26.89 5.97
CA ARG A 116 -11.82 -28.11 6.77
C ARG A 116 -10.56 -28.89 6.43
N VAL A 117 -9.97 -29.53 7.45
CA VAL A 117 -8.80 -30.41 7.30
C VAL A 117 -9.04 -31.56 6.31
N LEU A 118 -10.28 -32.06 6.25
CA LEU A 118 -10.69 -33.18 5.38
C LEU A 118 -11.32 -32.73 4.05
N GLY A 119 -11.21 -31.44 3.71
CA GLY A 119 -11.87 -30.84 2.55
C GLY A 119 -13.29 -30.35 2.85
N GLY A 120 -13.76 -29.42 2.01
CA GLY A 120 -15.02 -28.70 2.21
C GLY A 120 -14.85 -27.43 3.05
N MET A 121 -15.97 -26.71 3.23
CA MET A 121 -16.01 -25.44 3.96
C MET A 121 -17.04 -25.47 5.07
N SER A 122 -16.78 -24.68 6.11
CA SER A 122 -17.75 -24.36 7.16
C SER A 122 -17.84 -22.85 7.34
N ILE A 123 -18.96 -22.38 7.85
CA ILE A 123 -19.16 -21.01 8.29
C ILE A 123 -19.14 -21.02 9.81
N GLU A 124 -18.35 -20.13 10.41
CA GLU A 124 -18.20 -19.98 11.86
C GLU A 124 -18.68 -18.59 12.29
N ASP A 125 -19.46 -18.53 13.36
CA ASP A 125 -19.82 -17.31 14.07
C ASP A 125 -19.34 -17.37 15.53
N GLU A 126 -19.82 -16.47 16.39
CA GLU A 126 -19.41 -16.42 17.81
C GLU A 126 -19.97 -17.60 18.64
N ASP A 127 -21.01 -18.26 18.16
CA ASP A 127 -21.79 -19.25 18.92
C ASP A 127 -21.63 -20.68 18.37
N GLY A 128 -21.08 -20.85 17.18
CA GLY A 128 -20.80 -22.16 16.61
C GLY A 128 -20.31 -22.15 15.17
N ALA A 129 -20.32 -23.34 14.56
CA ALA A 129 -19.98 -23.54 13.16
C ALA A 129 -20.99 -24.46 12.47
N ILE A 130 -21.21 -24.23 11.18
CA ILE A 130 -22.05 -25.07 10.33
C ILE A 130 -21.37 -25.39 9.00
N ASP A 131 -21.54 -26.61 8.54
CA ASP A 131 -20.97 -27.07 7.28
C ASP A 131 -21.72 -26.51 6.08
N VAL A 132 -20.99 -26.16 5.04
CA VAL A 132 -21.57 -25.67 3.79
C VAL A 132 -21.96 -26.88 2.92
N GLY A 133 -23.22 -26.90 2.49
CA GLY A 133 -23.76 -27.86 1.54
C GLY A 133 -23.69 -27.34 0.10
N ALA A 134 -24.83 -27.34 -0.59
CA ALA A 134 -24.94 -26.80 -1.95
C ALA A 134 -24.85 -25.26 -1.96
N ILE A 135 -24.28 -24.70 -3.04
CA ILE A 135 -24.19 -23.25 -3.29
C ILE A 135 -24.82 -22.96 -4.65
N ASP A 136 -25.95 -22.25 -4.63
CA ASP A 136 -26.78 -21.93 -5.80
C ASP A 136 -26.74 -20.43 -6.11
N CYS A 137 -25.54 -19.86 -6.20
CA CYS A 137 -25.31 -18.47 -6.58
C CYS A 137 -23.88 -18.25 -7.07
N GLU A 138 -23.65 -17.24 -7.91
CA GLU A 138 -22.31 -16.74 -8.20
C GLU A 138 -21.60 -16.34 -6.90
N CYS A 139 -20.35 -16.75 -6.77
CA CYS A 139 -19.65 -16.60 -5.51
C CYS A 139 -18.14 -16.64 -5.65
N PHE A 140 -17.48 -16.00 -4.69
CA PHE A 140 -16.12 -16.32 -4.29
C PHE A 140 -16.13 -16.55 -2.78
N LEU A 141 -15.92 -17.80 -2.38
CA LEU A 141 -15.76 -18.19 -1.00
C LEU A 141 -14.36 -18.72 -0.80
N ALA A 142 -13.64 -18.14 0.16
CA ALA A 142 -12.33 -18.60 0.56
C ALA A 142 -12.20 -18.48 2.09
N PRO A 143 -11.30 -19.25 2.72
CA PRO A 143 -11.06 -19.15 4.15
C PRO A 143 -10.76 -17.71 4.58
N GLY A 144 -11.35 -17.28 5.70
CA GLY A 144 -11.20 -15.95 6.25
C GLY A 144 -12.21 -14.90 5.73
N VAL A 145 -12.95 -15.19 4.64
CA VAL A 145 -14.02 -14.29 4.17
C VAL A 145 -15.17 -14.28 5.16
N CYS A 146 -15.58 -13.09 5.60
CA CYS A 146 -16.78 -12.86 6.38
C CYS A 146 -17.89 -12.28 5.50
N ALA A 147 -19.06 -12.90 5.53
CA ALA A 147 -20.21 -12.49 4.72
C ALA A 147 -21.52 -12.87 5.39
N SER A 148 -22.61 -12.29 4.90
CA SER A 148 -23.96 -12.78 5.17
C SER A 148 -24.34 -13.84 4.14
N PHE A 149 -24.92 -14.94 4.60
CA PHE A 149 -25.30 -16.09 3.79
C PHE A 149 -26.80 -16.33 3.96
N GLU A 150 -27.58 -16.10 2.90
CA GLU A 150 -28.98 -16.51 2.87
C GLU A 150 -29.07 -17.97 2.42
N GLY A 151 -29.89 -18.75 3.12
CA GLY A 151 -30.00 -20.16 2.83
C GLY A 151 -30.88 -20.90 3.82
N ARG A 152 -30.67 -22.21 3.90
CA ARG A 152 -31.43 -23.11 4.75
C ARG A 152 -30.55 -24.24 5.27
N LYS A 153 -30.78 -24.60 6.53
CA LYS A 153 -30.21 -25.81 7.11
C LYS A 153 -31.00 -27.06 6.68
N GLU A 154 -30.33 -28.00 6.03
CA GLU A 154 -30.87 -29.31 5.64
C GLU A 154 -29.86 -30.41 5.94
N ARG A 155 -30.30 -31.47 6.62
CA ARG A 155 -29.52 -32.66 7.01
C ARG A 155 -28.19 -32.31 7.68
N GLY A 156 -28.19 -31.27 8.51
CA GLY A 156 -27.02 -30.84 9.27
C GLY A 156 -26.03 -29.93 8.51
N VAL A 157 -26.29 -29.60 7.24
CA VAL A 157 -25.50 -28.64 6.45
C VAL A 157 -26.32 -27.41 6.12
N PHE A 158 -25.67 -26.30 5.79
CA PHE A 158 -26.30 -25.06 5.33
C PHE A 158 -26.16 -24.94 3.80
N ASN A 159 -27.28 -25.01 3.09
CA ASN A 159 -27.33 -24.80 1.66
C ASN A 159 -27.51 -23.29 1.39
N ILE A 160 -26.59 -22.70 0.62
CA ILE A 160 -26.49 -21.27 0.37
C ILE A 160 -27.20 -20.95 -0.95
N THR A 161 -28.14 -20.01 -0.89
CA THR A 161 -28.85 -19.47 -2.06
C THR A 161 -28.39 -18.07 -2.44
N LYS A 162 -27.72 -17.36 -1.52
CA LYS A 162 -27.19 -16.01 -1.77
C LYS A 162 -26.08 -15.66 -0.79
N ILE A 163 -25.07 -14.94 -1.28
CA ILE A 163 -23.99 -14.37 -0.48
C ILE A 163 -24.05 -12.86 -0.58
N LEU A 164 -23.95 -12.19 0.57
CA LEU A 164 -23.99 -10.75 0.72
C LEU A 164 -22.69 -10.31 1.42
N LEU A 165 -21.83 -9.63 0.67
CA LEU A 165 -20.60 -9.07 1.22
C LEU A 165 -20.93 -7.81 2.04
N PRO A 166 -20.22 -7.57 3.17
CA PRO A 166 -20.40 -6.35 3.96
C PRO A 166 -20.12 -5.11 3.12
N GLU A 167 -20.96 -4.09 3.26
CA GLU A 167 -20.75 -2.85 2.54
C GLU A 167 -19.48 -2.13 3.04
N ALA A 168 -18.71 -1.65 2.09
CA ALA A 168 -17.57 -0.80 2.34
C ALA A 168 -18.05 0.64 2.62
N PRO A 169 -17.60 1.32 3.69
CA PRO A 169 -17.94 2.72 3.89
C PRO A 169 -17.53 3.55 2.67
N GLN A 170 -18.49 4.26 2.09
CA GLN A 170 -18.29 5.13 0.94
C GLN A 170 -17.95 6.53 1.42
N ARG A 171 -16.96 7.16 0.77
CA ARG A 171 -16.60 8.54 1.02
C ARG A 171 -16.39 9.26 -0.29
N ALA A 172 -16.95 10.47 -0.38
CA ALA A 172 -16.64 11.40 -1.45
C ALA A 172 -15.22 11.92 -1.22
N TRP A 173 -14.35 11.71 -2.21
CA TRP A 173 -12.98 12.21 -2.18
C TRP A 173 -12.87 13.51 -2.97
N VAL A 174 -11.95 14.36 -2.54
CA VAL A 174 -11.61 15.59 -3.27
C VAL A 174 -10.52 15.23 -4.27
N ALA A 175 -10.68 15.66 -5.52
CA ALA A 175 -9.64 15.50 -6.53
C ALA A 175 -8.34 16.18 -6.05
N ASP A 176 -7.22 15.47 -6.17
CA ASP A 176 -5.89 15.99 -5.86
C ASP A 176 -5.00 15.86 -7.09
N ASN A 177 -4.08 16.79 -7.33
CA ASN A 177 -3.22 16.72 -8.52
C ASN A 177 -1.96 15.87 -8.28
N LEU A 178 -2.12 14.74 -7.57
CA LEU A 178 -1.00 13.90 -7.15
C LEU A 178 -0.79 12.75 -8.12
N SER A 179 0.45 12.48 -8.50
CA SER A 179 0.81 11.39 -9.42
C SER A 179 1.74 10.39 -8.76
N VAL A 180 1.37 9.10 -8.78
CA VAL A 180 2.09 8.04 -8.08
C VAL A 180 2.35 6.84 -8.98
N LEU A 181 3.56 6.30 -8.90
CA LEU A 181 3.94 5.07 -9.60
C LEU A 181 4.03 3.91 -8.61
N PHE A 182 3.48 2.74 -8.95
CA PHE A 182 3.59 1.52 -8.16
C PHE A 182 4.28 0.42 -8.96
N PHE A 183 5.27 -0.22 -8.34
CA PHE A 183 6.05 -1.31 -8.90
C PHE A 183 6.00 -2.52 -7.97
N SER A 184 5.85 -3.73 -8.52
CA SER A 184 5.90 -4.98 -7.77
C SER A 184 6.90 -5.98 -8.33
N GLY A 185 7.32 -6.95 -7.51
CA GLY A 185 8.29 -7.97 -7.89
C GLY A 185 9.66 -7.41 -8.26
N PHE A 186 9.98 -6.19 -7.82
CA PHE A 186 11.10 -5.42 -8.38
C PHE A 186 12.46 -5.90 -7.87
N LEU A 187 13.40 -6.11 -8.80
CA LEU A 187 14.82 -6.36 -8.51
C LEU A 187 15.64 -5.09 -8.77
N TYR A 188 16.44 -4.64 -7.79
CA TYR A 188 17.20 -3.39 -7.87
C TYR A 188 18.54 -3.49 -8.62
N THR A 189 18.54 -4.16 -9.78
CA THR A 189 19.71 -4.12 -10.65
C THR A 189 19.92 -2.72 -11.22
N THR A 190 21.15 -2.36 -11.57
CA THR A 190 21.47 -1.04 -12.15
C THR A 190 20.63 -0.75 -13.39
N GLU A 191 20.43 -1.77 -14.24
CA GLU A 191 19.57 -1.69 -15.42
C GLU A 191 18.12 -1.32 -15.06
N LYS A 192 17.52 -2.02 -14.09
CA LYS A 192 16.13 -1.81 -13.68
C LYS A 192 15.92 -0.46 -13.00
N LEU A 193 16.87 -0.04 -12.16
CA LEU A 193 16.84 1.30 -11.56
C LEU A 193 16.96 2.40 -12.62
N ASN A 194 17.79 2.20 -13.66
CA ASN A 194 17.87 3.14 -14.79
C ASN A 194 16.59 3.17 -15.61
N ARG A 195 15.91 2.03 -15.79
CA ARG A 195 14.58 1.97 -16.42
C ARG A 195 13.55 2.76 -15.62
N LEU A 196 13.53 2.60 -14.29
CA LEU A 196 12.68 3.37 -13.39
C LEU A 196 12.94 4.87 -13.49
N LYS A 197 14.23 5.24 -13.51
CA LYS A 197 14.68 6.63 -13.71
C LYS A 197 14.17 7.21 -15.02
N GLY A 198 14.21 6.42 -16.09
CA GLY A 198 13.66 6.77 -17.40
C GLY A 198 12.16 7.07 -17.31
N ALA A 199 11.36 6.17 -16.72
CA ALA A 199 9.92 6.38 -16.57
C ALA A 199 9.58 7.66 -15.82
N ILE A 200 10.23 7.91 -14.68
CA ILE A 200 10.01 9.14 -13.89
C ILE A 200 10.38 10.38 -14.73
N ALA A 201 11.49 10.33 -15.47
CA ALA A 201 11.92 11.43 -16.34
C ALA A 201 10.94 11.66 -17.51
N THR A 202 10.37 10.62 -18.10
CA THR A 202 9.37 10.73 -19.16
C THR A 202 8.13 11.47 -18.66
N TYR A 203 7.52 11.01 -17.56
CA TYR A 203 6.34 11.68 -16.99
C TYR A 203 6.62 13.14 -16.65
N ASN A 204 7.75 13.42 -16.00
CA ASN A 204 8.15 14.79 -15.70
C ASN A 204 8.33 15.64 -16.97
N GLY A 205 8.89 15.06 -18.05
CA GLY A 205 9.03 15.70 -19.36
C GLY A 205 7.70 16.00 -20.05
N LEU A 206 6.66 15.21 -19.78
CA LEU A 206 5.28 15.45 -20.21
C LEU A 206 4.55 16.47 -19.32
N GLY A 207 5.21 17.03 -18.31
CA GLY A 207 4.62 17.97 -17.36
C GLY A 207 3.83 17.29 -16.24
N VAL A 208 3.88 15.96 -16.13
CA VAL A 208 3.29 15.19 -15.04
C VAL A 208 4.35 14.99 -13.96
N GLY A 209 4.31 15.83 -12.93
CA GLY A 209 5.23 15.72 -11.80
C GLY A 209 4.94 14.45 -10.99
N ILE A 210 5.91 13.53 -10.89
CA ILE A 210 5.77 12.33 -10.05
C ILE A 210 6.03 12.68 -8.59
N ASP A 211 4.96 12.64 -7.77
CA ASP A 211 5.02 12.95 -6.34
C ASP A 211 5.58 11.77 -5.54
N ALA A 212 5.22 10.54 -5.93
CA ALA A 212 5.64 9.36 -5.20
C ALA A 212 5.89 8.14 -6.08
N VAL A 213 6.79 7.28 -5.62
CA VAL A 213 7.10 6.00 -6.23
C VAL A 213 7.11 4.93 -5.15
N VAL A 214 6.18 3.98 -5.24
CA VAL A 214 6.02 2.87 -4.31
C VAL A 214 6.59 1.60 -4.94
N ILE A 215 7.56 0.99 -4.27
CA ILE A 215 8.32 -0.16 -4.77
C ILE A 215 8.15 -1.32 -3.80
N MET A 216 7.40 -2.33 -4.22
CA MET A 216 7.35 -3.64 -3.56
C MET A 216 8.48 -4.50 -4.15
N VAL A 217 9.57 -4.67 -3.39
CA VAL A 217 10.75 -5.42 -3.85
C VAL A 217 10.46 -6.91 -3.93
N LYS A 218 11.31 -7.70 -4.59
CA LYS A 218 11.19 -9.16 -4.54
C LYS A 218 11.60 -9.71 -3.16
N GLY A 219 10.89 -10.71 -2.62
CA GLY A 219 11.05 -11.15 -1.23
C GLY A 219 12.44 -11.65 -0.81
N LYS A 220 13.26 -12.13 -1.75
CA LYS A 220 14.64 -12.59 -1.46
C LYS A 220 15.64 -11.45 -1.24
N GLU A 221 15.22 -10.22 -1.52
CA GLU A 221 16.11 -9.09 -1.53
C GLU A 221 16.27 -8.46 -0.13
N SER A 222 17.48 -7.99 0.17
CA SER A 222 17.73 -7.25 1.41
C SER A 222 17.16 -5.83 1.28
N LEU A 223 16.22 -5.47 2.16
CA LEU A 223 15.65 -4.12 2.21
C LEU A 223 16.73 -3.03 2.39
N GLU A 224 17.74 -3.29 3.23
CA GLU A 224 18.84 -2.33 3.45
C GLU A 224 19.62 -2.06 2.15
N ASN A 225 19.92 -3.11 1.39
CA ASN A 225 20.60 -3.00 0.10
C ASN A 225 19.72 -2.32 -0.95
N ALA A 226 18.42 -2.64 -0.97
CA ALA A 226 17.45 -2.00 -1.86
C ALA A 226 17.44 -0.48 -1.65
N VAL A 227 17.33 -0.08 -0.39
CA VAL A 227 17.20 1.32 0.03
C VAL A 227 18.45 2.11 -0.29
N ALA A 228 19.63 1.56 0.01
CA ALA A 228 20.89 2.21 -0.33
C ALA A 228 21.00 2.47 -1.85
N ARG A 229 20.65 1.48 -2.68
CA ARG A 229 20.71 1.61 -4.14
C ARG A 229 19.66 2.57 -4.70
N ILE A 230 18.42 2.49 -4.23
CA ILE A 230 17.33 3.40 -4.62
C ILE A 230 17.71 4.84 -4.27
N LYS A 231 18.23 5.07 -3.06
CA LYS A 231 18.69 6.39 -2.63
C LYS A 231 19.75 6.96 -3.56
N THR A 232 20.81 6.19 -3.84
CA THR A 232 21.92 6.66 -4.70
C THR A 232 21.50 6.88 -6.16
N VAL A 233 20.69 6.01 -6.75
CA VAL A 233 20.38 6.10 -8.19
C VAL A 233 19.20 7.02 -8.47
N LEU A 234 18.19 7.00 -7.60
CA LEU A 234 16.89 7.64 -7.81
C LEU A 234 16.67 8.78 -6.82
N GLY A 235 16.90 8.54 -5.53
CA GLY A 235 16.65 9.52 -4.47
C GLY A 235 17.41 10.83 -4.70
N GLU A 236 18.69 10.73 -5.06
CA GLU A 236 19.54 11.89 -5.40
C GLU A 236 19.17 12.57 -6.72
N ALA A 237 18.61 11.82 -7.69
CA ALA A 237 18.21 12.35 -8.99
C ALA A 237 16.84 13.06 -8.96
N PHE A 238 15.95 12.63 -8.07
CA PHE A 238 14.58 13.12 -7.96
C PHE A 238 14.25 13.52 -6.53
N LEU A 239 14.89 14.61 -6.07
CA LEU A 239 14.77 15.11 -4.69
C LEU A 239 13.34 15.50 -4.28
N GLU A 240 12.47 15.77 -5.26
CA GLU A 240 11.07 16.17 -5.06
C GLU A 240 10.10 14.98 -5.07
N THR A 241 10.57 13.77 -5.38
CA THR A 241 9.78 12.54 -5.42
C THR A 241 10.02 11.72 -4.16
N GLU A 242 8.94 11.29 -3.49
CA GLU A 242 9.00 10.42 -2.33
C GLU A 242 9.01 8.94 -2.76
N PHE A 243 10.03 8.20 -2.34
CA PHE A 243 10.18 6.77 -2.62
C PHE A 243 9.74 5.97 -1.40
N VAL A 244 8.75 5.09 -1.55
CA VAL A 244 8.30 4.16 -0.51
C VAL A 244 8.68 2.74 -0.89
N VAL A 245 9.44 2.06 -0.04
CA VAL A 245 9.95 0.70 -0.29
C VAL A 245 9.33 -0.27 0.70
N LEU A 246 8.70 -1.32 0.19
CA LEU A 246 8.07 -2.38 0.97
C LEU A 246 8.72 -3.74 0.63
N PRO A 247 8.85 -4.67 1.59
CA PRO A 247 9.25 -6.04 1.30
C PRO A 247 8.19 -6.75 0.44
N GLY A 248 8.64 -7.60 -0.48
CA GLY A 248 7.75 -8.46 -1.26
C GLY A 248 7.44 -9.78 -0.59
N VAL A 249 6.77 -10.66 -1.33
CA VAL A 249 6.57 -12.05 -0.92
C VAL A 249 7.82 -12.87 -1.21
N ASP A 250 8.38 -13.51 -0.20
CA ASP A 250 9.34 -14.61 -0.39
C ASP A 250 8.57 -15.93 -0.43
N LEU A 251 8.38 -16.52 -1.61
CA LEU A 251 7.67 -17.80 -1.75
C LEU A 251 8.43 -18.99 -1.14
N GLU A 252 9.75 -18.87 -0.93
CA GLU A 252 10.57 -19.95 -0.37
C GLU A 252 10.56 -19.95 1.16
N ARG A 253 10.22 -18.81 1.77
CA ARG A 253 10.09 -18.67 3.22
C ARG A 253 8.61 -18.57 3.60
N LYS A 254 8.19 -19.34 4.61
CA LYS A 254 6.92 -19.08 5.29
C LYS A 254 7.07 -17.80 6.11
N GLY A 255 6.95 -16.65 5.46
CA GLY A 255 6.94 -15.34 6.10
C GLY A 255 5.69 -15.17 6.95
N PHE A 256 5.83 -14.45 8.06
CA PHE A 256 4.71 -13.95 8.85
C PHE A 256 4.52 -12.48 8.53
N TYR A 257 3.27 -12.07 8.38
CA TYR A 257 2.90 -10.66 8.27
C TYR A 257 2.58 -10.10 9.66
N PRO A 258 2.81 -8.79 9.89
CA PRO A 258 3.53 -7.86 9.01
C PRO A 258 5.04 -8.16 8.94
N GLU A 259 5.66 -7.94 7.78
CA GLU A 259 7.10 -8.16 7.54
C GLU A 259 7.84 -6.83 7.32
N GLY A 260 9.11 -6.76 7.71
CA GLY A 260 9.97 -5.59 7.51
C GLY A 260 10.01 -4.64 8.71
N TYR A 261 10.40 -3.40 8.47
CA TYR A 261 10.52 -2.36 9.49
C TYR A 261 10.21 -0.98 8.90
N TYR A 262 9.98 -0.01 9.78
CA TYR A 262 9.83 1.39 9.39
C TYR A 262 11.15 2.14 9.53
N GLN A 263 11.57 2.84 8.48
CA GLN A 263 12.69 3.76 8.53
C GLN A 263 12.57 4.82 7.43
N SER A 264 12.79 6.09 7.74
CA SER A 264 12.84 7.15 6.72
C SER A 264 14.23 7.78 6.67
N GLN A 265 14.75 8.00 5.45
CA GLN A 265 16.04 8.63 5.18
C GLN A 265 15.93 9.56 3.96
N GLY A 266 15.77 10.85 4.19
CA GLY A 266 15.61 11.82 3.11
C GLY A 266 14.26 11.67 2.43
N ASN A 267 14.25 11.46 1.11
CA ASN A 267 13.04 11.17 0.32
C ASN A 267 12.79 9.67 0.13
N VAL A 268 13.52 8.79 0.84
CA VAL A 268 13.30 7.34 0.78
C VAL A 268 12.78 6.84 2.13
N THR A 269 11.62 6.21 2.11
CA THR A 269 10.96 5.62 3.28
C THR A 269 10.79 4.12 3.07
N VAL A 270 11.24 3.34 4.06
CA VAL A 270 11.00 1.91 4.18
C VAL A 270 9.81 1.71 5.08
N SER A 271 8.91 0.81 4.69
CA SER A 271 7.78 0.40 5.53
C SER A 271 7.62 -1.11 5.56
N THR A 272 6.69 -1.56 6.39
CA THR A 272 6.32 -2.97 6.48
C THR A 272 5.51 -3.39 5.25
N ASN A 273 5.44 -4.70 5.03
CA ASN A 273 4.42 -5.32 4.19
C ASN A 273 3.39 -6.01 5.08
N PRO A 274 2.09 -5.68 5.00
CA PRO A 274 1.55 -4.50 4.31
C PRO A 274 1.83 -3.17 5.04
N SER A 275 1.49 -2.06 4.38
CA SER A 275 1.48 -0.70 4.95
C SER A 275 0.29 0.11 4.43
N SER A 276 -0.06 1.17 5.16
CA SER A 276 -0.97 2.20 4.66
C SER A 276 -0.16 3.34 4.08
N ILE A 277 -0.54 3.83 2.91
CA ILE A 277 0.08 4.98 2.26
C ILE A 277 -1.00 6.04 2.05
N GLU A 278 -0.87 7.16 2.74
CA GLU A 278 -1.71 8.33 2.55
C GLU A 278 -1.02 9.30 1.60
N ILE A 279 -1.68 9.66 0.52
CA ILE A 279 -1.20 10.58 -0.50
C ILE A 279 -2.24 11.70 -0.61
N GLY A 280 -1.89 12.90 -0.14
CA GLY A 280 -2.85 14.00 -0.05
C GLY A 280 -4.02 13.69 0.88
N SER A 281 -5.23 13.61 0.34
CA SER A 281 -6.45 13.28 1.11
C SER A 281 -6.86 11.81 1.03
N ARG A 282 -6.12 11.00 0.27
CA ARG A 282 -6.46 9.62 -0.06
C ARG A 282 -5.58 8.65 0.69
N ARG A 283 -6.18 7.55 1.13
CA ARG A 283 -5.52 6.48 1.86
C ARG A 283 -5.57 5.20 1.04
N PHE A 284 -4.41 4.61 0.78
CA PHE A 284 -4.29 3.34 0.09
C PHE A 284 -3.76 2.26 1.02
N LEU A 285 -4.35 1.09 0.96
CA LEU A 285 -3.81 -0.10 1.59
C LEU A 285 -2.87 -0.76 0.60
N VAL A 286 -1.59 -0.87 0.94
CA VAL A 286 -0.56 -1.35 0.01
C VAL A 286 0.15 -2.55 0.59
N GLY A 287 0.33 -3.59 -0.22
CA GLY A 287 1.07 -4.77 0.21
C GLY A 287 1.37 -5.71 -0.95
N ALA A 288 2.38 -6.54 -0.79
CA ALA A 288 2.70 -7.61 -1.72
C ALA A 288 2.21 -8.94 -1.16
N PHE A 289 1.40 -9.66 -1.93
CA PHE A 289 0.76 -10.91 -1.51
C PHE A 289 0.71 -11.90 -2.68
N SER A 290 0.75 -13.21 -2.37
CA SER A 290 0.51 -14.26 -3.36
C SER A 290 -0.94 -14.76 -3.26
N ILE A 291 -1.88 -13.86 -3.56
CA ILE A 291 -3.32 -14.11 -3.44
C ILE A 291 -3.75 -15.12 -4.49
N SER A 292 -3.40 -14.88 -5.75
CA SER A 292 -3.86 -15.69 -6.89
C SER A 292 -3.40 -17.15 -6.82
N ALA A 293 -2.18 -17.41 -6.32
CA ALA A 293 -1.65 -18.78 -6.19
C ALA A 293 -2.17 -19.50 -4.94
N GLY A 294 -2.30 -18.79 -3.82
CA GLY A 294 -2.70 -19.37 -2.53
C GLY A 294 -4.21 -19.59 -2.43
N VAL A 295 -4.99 -18.58 -2.79
CA VAL A 295 -6.44 -18.56 -2.50
C VAL A 295 -7.21 -19.43 -3.48
N LYS A 296 -6.80 -19.48 -4.75
CA LYS A 296 -7.51 -20.23 -5.80
C LYS A 296 -7.66 -21.73 -5.48
N LYS A 297 -6.69 -22.32 -4.77
CA LYS A 297 -6.72 -23.75 -4.40
C LYS A 297 -7.70 -24.07 -3.27
N GLU A 298 -7.95 -23.10 -2.40
CA GLU A 298 -8.79 -23.27 -1.20
C GLU A 298 -10.15 -22.57 -1.34
N SER A 299 -10.41 -21.94 -2.50
CA SER A 299 -11.64 -21.21 -2.79
C SER A 299 -12.65 -22.03 -3.58
N VAL A 300 -13.94 -21.78 -3.35
CA VAL A 300 -15.00 -22.09 -4.31
C VAL A 300 -15.35 -20.82 -5.07
N VAL A 301 -15.21 -20.89 -6.39
CA VAL A 301 -15.48 -19.78 -7.30
C VAL A 301 -16.50 -20.22 -8.33
N GLN A 302 -17.59 -19.46 -8.44
CA GLN A 302 -18.58 -19.57 -9.50
C GLN A 302 -18.67 -18.21 -10.19
N GLY A 303 -18.30 -18.13 -11.48
CA GLY A 303 -18.22 -16.89 -12.25
C GLY A 303 -16.78 -16.43 -12.54
N ASP A 304 -16.60 -15.15 -12.84
CA ASP A 304 -15.28 -14.56 -13.13
C ASP A 304 -14.44 -14.41 -11.85
N TYR A 305 -13.21 -14.96 -11.86
CA TYR A 305 -12.34 -14.93 -10.69
C TYR A 305 -11.87 -13.52 -10.34
N ARG A 306 -11.51 -12.70 -11.34
CA ARG A 306 -10.94 -11.36 -11.13
C ARG A 306 -12.02 -10.43 -10.58
N ASP A 307 -13.20 -10.44 -11.18
CA ASP A 307 -14.31 -9.61 -10.72
C ASP A 307 -14.74 -9.98 -9.29
N ASN A 308 -14.81 -11.28 -8.98
CA ASN A 308 -15.25 -11.69 -7.66
C ASN A 308 -14.17 -11.44 -6.58
N ILE A 309 -12.89 -11.62 -6.89
CA ILE A 309 -11.84 -11.43 -5.87
C ILE A 309 -11.70 -9.97 -5.46
N GLY A 310 -11.86 -9.01 -6.38
CA GLY A 310 -11.77 -7.60 -6.02
C GLY A 310 -12.93 -7.13 -5.15
N ARG A 311 -14.14 -7.58 -5.46
CA ARG A 311 -15.32 -7.35 -4.60
C ARG A 311 -15.11 -7.89 -3.19
N VAL A 312 -14.58 -9.11 -3.09
CA VAL A 312 -14.27 -9.72 -1.80
C VAL A 312 -13.22 -8.88 -1.08
N LEU A 313 -12.04 -8.67 -1.64
CA LEU A 313 -10.94 -7.94 -0.97
C LEU A 313 -11.39 -6.57 -0.42
N LEU A 314 -12.10 -5.77 -1.23
CA LEU A 314 -12.56 -4.44 -0.84
C LEU A 314 -13.65 -4.46 0.26
N SER A 315 -14.35 -5.57 0.44
CA SER A 315 -15.40 -5.73 1.47
C SER A 315 -14.86 -6.13 2.84
N GLN A 316 -13.67 -6.73 2.93
CA GLN A 316 -13.24 -7.50 4.11
C GLN A 316 -12.52 -6.71 5.21
N ALA A 317 -12.42 -5.37 5.12
CA ALA A 317 -11.74 -4.53 6.12
C ALA A 317 -10.39 -5.12 6.57
N SER A 318 -9.59 -5.57 5.61
CA SER A 318 -8.31 -6.23 5.85
C SER A 318 -7.40 -6.05 4.65
N TYR A 319 -6.09 -5.95 4.89
CA TYR A 319 -5.08 -5.95 3.83
C TYR A 319 -5.06 -7.26 3.05
N ASN A 320 -5.32 -8.38 3.73
CA ASN A 320 -5.47 -9.69 3.10
C ASN A 320 -6.30 -10.60 4.03
N PRO A 321 -7.59 -10.83 3.71
CA PRO A 321 -8.48 -11.57 4.60
C PRO A 321 -8.20 -13.07 4.65
N PHE A 322 -7.43 -13.59 3.68
CA PHE A 322 -7.15 -15.02 3.50
C PHE A 322 -6.01 -15.51 4.41
N ILE A 323 -5.24 -14.59 4.98
CA ILE A 323 -4.23 -14.89 5.99
C ILE A 323 -4.95 -15.03 7.33
N THR A 324 -5.13 -16.28 7.79
CA THR A 324 -5.92 -16.57 9.00
C THR A 324 -5.10 -16.66 10.28
N TYR A 325 -3.77 -16.71 10.19
CA TYR A 325 -2.85 -16.80 11.34
C TYR A 325 -2.42 -15.44 11.89
N THR A 326 -2.68 -14.35 11.15
CA THR A 326 -2.40 -12.96 11.56
C THR A 326 -3.63 -12.12 11.24
N ASP A 327 -4.12 -11.32 12.20
CA ASP A 327 -5.16 -10.33 11.90
C ASP A 327 -4.53 -9.05 11.31
N LEU A 328 -4.69 -8.89 9.99
CA LEU A 328 -4.31 -7.70 9.22
C LEU A 328 -5.54 -6.83 8.95
N SER A 329 -6.34 -6.57 9.99
CA SER A 329 -7.53 -5.72 9.89
C SER A 329 -7.20 -4.26 9.63
N GLU A 330 -8.04 -3.62 8.83
CA GLU A 330 -8.08 -2.17 8.67
C GLU A 330 -9.55 -1.72 8.71
N THR A 331 -9.90 -1.03 9.78
CA THR A 331 -11.26 -0.56 10.05
C THR A 331 -11.45 0.91 9.66
N ARG A 332 -10.35 1.64 9.41
CA ARG A 332 -10.40 3.00 8.89
C ARG A 332 -10.80 3.00 7.43
N GLU A 333 -11.35 4.13 7.00
CA GLU A 333 -11.71 4.34 5.60
C GLU A 333 -10.47 4.42 4.71
N TYR A 334 -10.56 3.83 3.53
CA TYR A 334 -9.51 3.88 2.52
C TYR A 334 -10.12 4.04 1.12
N SER A 335 -9.34 4.64 0.23
CA SER A 335 -9.70 4.94 -1.16
C SER A 335 -9.47 3.76 -2.09
N GLY A 336 -8.49 2.91 -1.79
CA GLY A 336 -8.23 1.70 -2.57
C GLY A 336 -7.24 0.76 -1.94
N MET A 337 -7.08 -0.40 -2.57
CA MET A 337 -6.07 -1.39 -2.25
C MET A 337 -5.13 -1.52 -3.44
N VAL A 338 -3.82 -1.46 -3.20
CA VAL A 338 -2.80 -1.74 -4.21
C VAL A 338 -2.05 -2.99 -3.79
N ILE A 339 -2.17 -4.05 -4.58
CA ILE A 339 -1.59 -5.35 -4.27
C ILE A 339 -0.52 -5.70 -5.27
N GLY A 340 0.70 -5.91 -4.79
CA GLY A 340 1.77 -6.53 -5.55
C GLY A 340 1.56 -8.04 -5.65
N GLU A 341 1.54 -8.59 -6.86
CA GLU A 341 1.25 -10.01 -7.13
C GLU A 341 2.21 -10.55 -8.21
N GLU A 342 2.43 -11.86 -8.25
CA GLU A 342 3.25 -12.51 -9.29
C GLU A 342 2.62 -12.61 -10.69
N TYR A 343 1.33 -12.33 -10.82
CA TYR A 343 0.55 -12.48 -12.05
C TYR A 343 0.32 -11.14 -12.75
N ASP A 344 -0.44 -11.13 -13.85
CA ASP A 344 -0.73 -9.92 -14.63
C ASP A 344 -1.39 -8.81 -13.80
N SER A 345 -1.07 -7.58 -14.15
CA SER A 345 -1.73 -6.40 -13.59
C SER A 345 -3.20 -6.33 -14.00
N PHE A 346 -4.06 -5.90 -13.09
CA PHE A 346 -5.46 -5.56 -13.41
C PHE A 346 -5.99 -4.51 -12.43
N VAL A 347 -7.03 -3.80 -12.84
CA VAL A 347 -7.70 -2.78 -12.02
C VAL A 347 -9.18 -3.08 -11.99
N GLN A 348 -9.77 -3.01 -10.80
CA GLN A 348 -11.20 -3.18 -10.58
C GLN A 348 -11.73 -2.05 -9.71
N VAL A 349 -12.85 -1.46 -10.13
CA VAL A 349 -13.52 -0.37 -9.43
C VAL A 349 -14.84 -0.88 -8.86
N GLU A 350 -15.03 -0.72 -7.55
CA GLU A 350 -16.24 -1.08 -6.82
C GLU A 350 -16.76 0.15 -6.06
N GLY A 351 -17.80 0.79 -6.61
CA GLY A 351 -18.30 2.06 -6.10
C GLY A 351 -17.22 3.15 -6.15
N SER A 352 -16.87 3.73 -5.00
CA SER A 352 -15.83 4.76 -4.88
C SER A 352 -14.44 4.23 -4.52
N ARG A 353 -14.23 2.90 -4.57
CA ARG A 353 -12.97 2.25 -4.22
C ARG A 353 -12.39 1.50 -5.39
N THR A 354 -11.07 1.43 -5.40
CA THR A 354 -10.33 0.71 -6.45
C THR A 354 -9.45 -0.37 -5.83
N LEU A 355 -9.53 -1.58 -6.38
CA LEU A 355 -8.47 -2.57 -6.25
C LEU A 355 -7.56 -2.43 -7.48
N ALA A 356 -6.28 -2.22 -7.26
CA ALA A 356 -5.27 -2.22 -8.32
C ALA A 356 -4.23 -3.30 -8.01
N VAL A 357 -4.18 -4.32 -8.84
CA VAL A 357 -3.17 -5.38 -8.75
C VAL A 357 -2.02 -5.00 -9.66
N CYS A 358 -0.85 -4.79 -9.06
CA CYS A 358 0.41 -4.56 -9.75
C CYS A 358 1.11 -5.90 -9.93
N GLY A 359 1.22 -6.34 -11.18
CA GLY A 359 1.95 -7.56 -11.50
C GLY A 359 3.44 -7.46 -11.26
N ASP A 360 4.12 -8.62 -11.31
CA ASP A 360 5.57 -8.72 -11.18
C ASP A 360 6.22 -8.01 -12.37
N PHE A 361 6.90 -6.91 -12.08
CA PHE A 361 7.57 -6.06 -13.06
C PHE A 361 8.53 -6.84 -13.95
N ASP A 362 9.21 -7.85 -13.41
CA ASP A 362 10.18 -8.65 -14.17
C ASP A 362 9.49 -9.64 -15.09
N LYS A 363 8.38 -10.24 -14.65
CA LYS A 363 7.62 -11.21 -15.45
C LYS A 363 6.73 -10.54 -16.50
N SER A 364 6.36 -9.29 -16.28
CA SER A 364 5.43 -8.51 -17.12
C SER A 364 6.14 -7.54 -18.07
N GLU A 365 7.42 -7.78 -18.39
CA GLU A 365 8.23 -6.94 -19.30
C GLU A 365 8.39 -5.46 -18.84
N GLY A 366 8.12 -5.18 -17.57
CA GLY A 366 8.20 -3.86 -16.98
C GLY A 366 6.86 -3.14 -16.87
N GLN A 367 5.76 -3.87 -16.66
CA GLN A 367 4.49 -3.23 -16.29
C GLN A 367 4.55 -2.62 -14.90
N PHE A 368 3.86 -1.51 -14.73
CA PHE A 368 3.68 -0.82 -13.46
C PHE A 368 2.31 -0.14 -13.45
N LEU A 369 1.86 0.31 -12.27
CA LEU A 369 0.64 1.09 -12.16
C LEU A 369 0.97 2.58 -12.05
N PHE A 370 0.33 3.39 -12.87
CA PHE A 370 0.26 4.83 -12.69
C PHE A 370 -1.04 5.19 -11.99
N TYR A 371 -0.98 6.06 -11.00
CA TYR A 371 -2.14 6.62 -10.33
C TYR A 371 -2.18 8.13 -10.54
N GLY A 372 -3.23 8.61 -11.21
CA GLY A 372 -3.48 10.03 -11.44
C GLY A 372 -4.58 10.56 -10.51
N GLY A 373 -4.22 11.38 -9.53
CA GLY A 373 -5.13 11.84 -8.48
C GLY A 373 -6.28 12.72 -8.95
N SER A 374 -6.09 13.45 -10.06
CA SER A 374 -7.07 14.39 -10.61
C SER A 374 -8.30 13.64 -11.11
N GLU A 375 -8.08 12.47 -11.68
CA GLU A 375 -9.11 11.56 -12.18
C GLU A 375 -9.44 10.48 -11.15
N GLY A 376 -8.52 10.21 -10.22
CA GLY A 376 -8.65 9.14 -9.23
C GLY A 376 -8.57 7.74 -9.84
N VAL A 377 -7.89 7.61 -10.98
CA VAL A 377 -7.84 6.39 -11.79
C VAL A 377 -6.46 5.75 -11.65
N PHE A 378 -6.45 4.40 -11.68
CA PHE A 378 -5.26 3.61 -11.87
C PHE A 378 -5.17 3.16 -13.33
N GLU A 379 -4.01 3.38 -13.94
CA GLU A 379 -3.67 2.95 -15.28
C GLU A 379 -2.56 1.91 -15.22
N ILE A 380 -2.65 0.89 -16.06
CA ILE A 380 -1.57 -0.08 -16.25
C ILE A 380 -0.70 0.46 -17.37
N SER A 381 0.56 0.75 -17.05
CA SER A 381 1.54 1.26 -18.00
C SER A 381 2.63 0.23 -18.22
N THR A 382 3.26 0.24 -19.38
CA THR A 382 4.49 -0.51 -19.62
C THR A 382 5.65 0.45 -19.86
N LEU A 383 6.86 0.01 -19.58
CA LEU A 383 8.06 0.78 -19.93
C LEU A 383 8.34 0.89 -21.43
N ALA A 384 7.57 0.23 -22.29
CA ALA A 384 7.61 0.52 -23.73
C ALA A 384 6.78 1.77 -24.08
N ASP A 385 5.82 2.12 -23.21
CA ASP A 385 4.93 3.27 -23.36
C ASP A 385 5.49 4.55 -22.70
N ALA A 386 6.58 4.44 -21.92
CA ALA A 386 7.26 5.51 -21.20
C ALA A 386 8.70 5.68 -21.71
#